data_AF-A0A482TH97-F1
#
_entry.id   AF-A0A482TH97-F1
#
_cell.length_a   1.000
_cell.length_b   1.000
_cell.length_c   1.000
_cell.angle_alpha   90.00
_cell.angle_beta   90.00
_cell.angle_gamma   90.00
#
_symmetry.space_group_name_H-M   'P 1'
#
loop_
_entity.id
_entity.type
_entity.pdbx_description
1 polymer ?
#
loop_
_entity_poly.entity_id
_entity_poly.type
_entity_poly.pdbx_seq_one_letter_code
_entity_poly.pdbx_strand_id
1 'polypeptide(L)'
;MAGRNINHLSDIVEKLQNTPGELTPILKVDPEDGTMLTFLNRVQQGSASGIPIYATLLDSAGNDLPVDTTYVLTAKQPGDARFRPVSIKEDNISQYVNKTVSEQQDADNVDSVKVELKGRAVNIRDVDEFAVEIESSEQIDWSAGSEFYIDRHGVRERKLK
;
A
#
# COMPACT_ATOMS: atom_id res chain seq x y z
N MET A 1 -11.22 7.96 17.37
CA MET A 1 -11.39 7.43 16.00
C MET A 1 -10.81 6.04 15.97
N ALA A 2 -11.59 5.03 15.59
CA ALA A 2 -11.07 3.67 15.44
C ALA A 2 -10.10 3.62 14.24
N GLY A 3 -9.11 2.74 14.28
CA GLY A 3 -8.28 2.45 13.12
C GLY A 3 -9.03 1.54 12.16
N ARG A 4 -8.96 1.79 10.84
CA ARG A 4 -9.55 0.89 9.83
C ARG A 4 -8.50 -0.08 9.36
N ASN A 5 -8.83 -1.37 9.34
CA ASN A 5 -7.98 -2.37 8.70
C ASN A 5 -8.24 -2.30 7.19
N ILE A 6 -7.18 -2.17 6.39
CA ILE A 6 -7.28 -2.22 4.92
C ILE A 6 -6.39 -3.35 4.45
N ASN A 7 -6.96 -4.25 3.67
CA ASN A 7 -6.25 -5.37 3.08
C ASN A 7 -6.79 -5.70 1.68
N HIS A 8 -6.10 -6.58 0.97
CA HIS A 8 -6.46 -7.04 -0.37
C HIS A 8 -7.84 -7.71 -0.50
N LEU A 9 -8.53 -8.00 0.62
CA LEU A 9 -9.89 -8.58 0.66
C LEU A 9 -10.95 -7.56 1.09
N SER A 10 -10.56 -6.32 1.35
CA SER A 10 -11.48 -5.27 1.77
C SER A 10 -12.42 -4.91 0.62
N ASP A 11 -13.66 -4.56 0.95
CA ASP A 11 -14.71 -4.16 0.00
C ASP A 11 -14.38 -2.88 -0.77
N ILE A 12 -13.64 -1.98 -0.13
CA ILE A 12 -13.11 -0.74 -0.71
C ILE A 12 -11.83 -0.93 -1.54
N VAL A 13 -11.45 -2.18 -1.83
CA VAL A 13 -10.19 -2.50 -2.53
C VAL A 13 -10.45 -3.18 -3.86
N GLU A 14 -9.88 -2.59 -4.92
CA GLU A 14 -9.79 -3.20 -6.24
C GLU A 14 -8.38 -3.76 -6.45
N LYS A 15 -8.29 -5.04 -6.79
CA LYS A 15 -7.03 -5.71 -7.16
C LYS A 15 -6.81 -5.59 -8.66
N LEU A 16 -5.61 -5.17 -9.03
CA LEU A 16 -5.20 -4.92 -10.40
C LEU A 16 -3.89 -5.67 -10.70
N GLN A 17 -3.62 -5.85 -11.99
CA GLN A 17 -2.39 -6.46 -12.45
C GLN A 17 -1.49 -5.38 -13.05
N ASN A 18 -0.21 -5.37 -12.66
CA ASN A 18 0.75 -4.43 -13.22
C ASN A 18 1.13 -4.81 -14.67
N THR A 19 1.56 -3.79 -15.41
CA THR A 19 2.26 -3.95 -16.68
C THR A 19 3.76 -4.08 -16.42
N PRO A 20 4.45 -5.13 -16.92
CA PRO A 20 5.88 -5.27 -16.75
C PRO A 20 6.68 -4.10 -17.30
N GLY A 21 7.68 -3.64 -16.54
CA GLY A 21 8.55 -2.52 -16.91
C GLY A 21 7.89 -1.14 -16.84
N GLU A 22 6.64 -1.04 -16.36
CA GLU A 22 5.93 0.21 -16.20
C GLU A 22 5.39 0.37 -14.77
N LEU A 23 5.49 1.59 -14.24
CA LEU A 23 4.89 1.93 -12.96
C LEU A 23 3.37 1.97 -13.09
N THR A 24 2.70 0.94 -12.58
CA THR A 24 1.26 0.74 -12.72
C THR A 24 0.63 0.21 -11.43
N PRO A 25 -0.67 0.48 -11.20
CA PRO A 25 -1.33 0.10 -9.97
C PRO A 25 -1.56 -1.42 -9.88
N ILE A 26 -1.26 -1.98 -8.71
CA ILE A 26 -1.62 -3.36 -8.33
C ILE A 26 -2.80 -3.41 -7.39
N LEU A 27 -3.06 -2.32 -6.68
CA LEU A 27 -4.13 -2.22 -5.72
C LEU A 27 -4.64 -0.78 -5.71
N LYS A 28 -5.96 -0.61 -5.76
CA LYS A 28 -6.62 0.67 -5.52
C LYS A 28 -7.51 0.60 -4.30
N VAL A 29 -7.56 1.71 -3.57
CA VAL A 29 -8.45 1.90 -2.44
C VAL A 29 -9.40 3.04 -2.79
N ASP A 30 -10.69 2.75 -2.77
CA ASP A 30 -11.78 3.69 -3.03
C ASP A 30 -12.64 3.82 -1.77
N PRO A 31 -12.53 4.91 -0.99
CA PRO A 31 -13.30 5.06 0.24
C PRO A 31 -14.81 5.02 0.00
N GLU A 32 -15.56 4.49 0.97
CA GLU A 32 -17.03 4.50 0.91
C GLU A 32 -17.60 5.92 0.76
N ASP A 33 -18.71 6.05 0.05
CA ASP A 33 -19.44 7.31 -0.13
C ASP A 33 -19.64 8.07 1.19
N GLY A 34 -19.29 9.35 1.20
CA GLY A 34 -19.37 10.20 2.39
C GLY A 34 -18.34 9.85 3.47
N THR A 35 -17.24 9.17 3.13
CA THR A 35 -16.13 8.89 4.05
C THR A 35 -14.82 9.50 3.58
N MET A 36 -13.86 9.54 4.51
CA MET A 36 -12.49 9.97 4.25
C MET A 36 -11.55 9.09 5.04
N LEU A 37 -10.55 8.57 4.35
CA LEU A 37 -9.43 7.82 4.91
C LEU A 37 -8.23 8.76 5.10
N THR A 38 -7.64 8.72 6.29
CA THR A 38 -6.39 9.42 6.61
C THR A 38 -5.31 8.38 6.88
N PHE A 39 -4.32 8.33 6.01
CA PHE A 39 -3.09 7.54 6.18
C PHE A 39 -2.07 8.37 6.94
N LEU A 40 -1.64 7.90 8.11
CA LEU A 40 -0.74 8.60 9.02
C LEU A 40 0.71 8.22 8.72
N ASN A 41 1.58 9.21 8.56
CA ASN A 41 3.02 8.98 8.35
C ASN A 41 3.76 8.58 9.65
N ARG A 42 3.03 8.16 10.68
CA ARG A 42 3.60 7.74 11.95
C ARG A 42 2.62 6.85 12.71
N VAL A 43 3.09 5.67 13.05
CA VAL A 43 2.43 4.76 14.00
C VAL A 43 3.28 4.60 15.26
N GLN A 44 2.69 4.12 16.35
CA GLN A 44 3.42 3.89 17.61
C GLN A 44 4.36 2.68 17.56
N GLN A 45 4.10 1.72 16.67
CA GLN A 45 4.88 0.49 16.57
C GLN A 45 6.19 0.77 15.83
N GLY A 46 7.33 0.41 16.43
CA GLY A 46 8.66 0.73 15.91
C GLY A 46 9.07 2.20 16.10
N SER A 47 10.21 2.59 15.53
CA SER A 47 10.84 3.91 15.72
C SER A 47 10.85 4.77 14.46
N ALA A 48 10.85 4.14 13.27
CA ALA A 48 10.87 4.84 11.99
C ALA A 48 9.54 5.55 11.70
N SER A 49 9.60 6.60 10.87
CA SER A 49 8.41 7.24 10.32
C SER A 49 7.87 6.41 9.15
N GLY A 50 6.61 6.60 8.79
CA GLY A 50 5.95 5.81 7.77
C GLY A 50 4.75 5.02 8.28
N ILE A 51 3.98 4.55 7.31
CA ILE A 51 2.87 3.62 7.52
C ILE A 51 3.39 2.20 7.30
N PRO A 52 3.23 1.27 8.25
CA PRO A 52 3.59 -0.13 8.03
C PRO A 52 2.64 -0.73 7.00
N ILE A 53 3.24 -1.32 5.96
CA ILE A 53 2.54 -2.05 4.93
C ILE A 53 3.13 -3.44 4.92
N TYR A 54 2.29 -4.47 4.99
CA TYR A 54 2.73 -5.86 4.98
C TYR A 54 2.27 -6.50 3.69
N ALA A 55 3.15 -7.24 3.04
CA ALA A 55 2.84 -7.81 1.75
C ALA A 55 3.61 -9.10 1.47
N THR A 56 2.97 -9.94 0.66
CA THR A 56 3.58 -11.05 -0.09
C THR A 56 3.14 -10.84 -1.54
N LEU A 57 4.09 -10.60 -2.44
CA LEU A 57 3.80 -10.24 -3.82
C LEU A 57 4.35 -11.35 -4.71
N LEU A 58 3.46 -12.15 -5.29
CA LEU A 58 3.82 -13.33 -6.06
C LEU A 58 3.48 -13.16 -7.54
N ASP A 59 4.24 -13.84 -8.40
CA ASP A 59 3.93 -14.03 -9.81
C ASP A 59 2.95 -15.20 -10.03
N SER A 60 2.56 -15.42 -11.28
CA SER A 60 1.65 -16.53 -11.66
C SER A 60 2.20 -17.94 -11.45
N ALA A 61 3.52 -18.07 -11.27
CA ALA A 61 4.19 -19.33 -10.93
C ALA A 61 4.31 -19.52 -9.40
N GLY A 62 3.84 -18.57 -8.60
CA GLY A 62 3.92 -18.59 -7.14
C GLY A 62 5.30 -18.22 -6.59
N ASN A 63 6.16 -17.60 -7.39
CA ASN A 63 7.44 -17.06 -6.92
C ASN A 63 7.27 -15.61 -6.48
N ASP A 64 8.11 -15.15 -5.56
CA ASP A 64 8.18 -13.74 -5.22
C ASP A 64 8.51 -12.87 -6.43
N LEU A 65 7.91 -11.68 -6.48
CA LEU A 65 8.32 -10.67 -7.45
C LEU A 65 9.82 -10.31 -7.29
N PRO A 66 10.48 -9.90 -8.38
CA PRO A 66 11.88 -9.49 -8.37
C PRO A 66 12.19 -8.45 -7.27
N VAL A 67 13.31 -8.63 -6.56
CA VAL A 67 13.69 -7.78 -5.41
C VAL A 67 13.90 -6.32 -5.81
N ASP A 68 14.29 -6.04 -7.05
CA ASP A 68 14.45 -4.72 -7.64
C ASP A 68 13.12 -4.08 -8.09
N THR A 69 11.99 -4.71 -7.77
CA THR A 69 10.67 -4.11 -7.96
C THR A 69 10.59 -2.80 -7.20
N THR A 70 10.21 -1.76 -7.92
CA THR A 70 9.91 -0.45 -7.38
C THR A 70 8.51 -0.44 -6.76
N TYR A 71 8.33 0.31 -5.68
CA TYR A 71 7.08 0.46 -4.96
C TYR A 71 6.80 1.92 -4.59
N VAL A 72 5.58 2.41 -4.83
CA VAL A 72 5.17 3.76 -4.43
C VAL A 72 3.68 3.84 -4.16
N LEU A 73 3.31 4.64 -3.17
CA LEU A 73 1.92 5.02 -2.89
C LEU A 73 1.58 6.27 -3.68
N THR A 74 0.45 6.24 -4.38
CA THR A 74 -0.02 7.37 -5.17
C THR A 74 -1.49 7.69 -4.89
N ALA A 75 -1.90 8.91 -5.21
CA ALA A 75 -3.27 9.34 -5.11
C ALA A 75 -3.66 10.18 -6.33
N LYS A 76 -4.93 10.13 -6.68
CA LYS A 76 -5.50 10.87 -7.81
C LYS A 76 -6.77 11.58 -7.34
N GLN A 77 -6.79 12.89 -7.52
CA GLN A 77 -7.95 13.71 -7.18
C GLN A 77 -8.92 13.80 -8.37
N PRO A 78 -10.21 14.14 -8.15
CA PRO A 78 -11.14 14.43 -9.22
C PRO A 78 -10.57 15.45 -10.22
N GLY A 79 -10.57 15.09 -11.50
CA GLY A 79 -10.08 15.94 -12.57
C GLY A 79 -8.57 15.86 -12.82
N ASP A 80 -7.79 15.17 -11.96
CA ASP A 80 -6.40 14.86 -12.29
C ASP A 80 -6.35 13.76 -13.37
N ALA A 81 -5.50 13.98 -14.38
CA ALA A 81 -5.30 13.03 -15.47
C ALA A 81 -4.45 11.81 -15.05
N ARG A 82 -3.68 11.92 -13.96
CA ARG A 82 -2.71 10.90 -13.52
C ARG A 82 -2.62 10.83 -12.00
N PHE A 83 -2.22 9.66 -11.51
CA PHE A 83 -1.82 9.46 -10.13
C PHE A 83 -0.57 10.29 -9.80
N ARG A 84 -0.54 10.84 -8.58
CA ARG A 84 0.60 11.59 -8.04
C ARG A 84 1.19 10.86 -6.85
N PRO A 85 2.52 10.76 -6.74
CA PRO A 85 3.16 10.05 -5.63
C PRO A 85 2.95 10.79 -4.31
N VAL A 86 2.39 10.08 -3.34
CA VAL A 86 2.16 10.54 -1.96
C VAL A 86 3.11 9.89 -0.95
N SER A 87 3.94 8.93 -1.37
CA SER A 87 5.08 8.41 -0.60
C SER A 87 6.42 8.69 -1.26
N ILE A 88 7.49 8.42 -0.51
CA ILE A 88 8.81 8.17 -1.07
C ILE A 88 8.74 6.91 -1.94
N LYS A 89 9.48 6.92 -3.05
CA LYS A 89 9.61 5.78 -3.96
C LYS A 89 10.64 4.83 -3.33
N GLU A 90 10.23 3.59 -3.11
CA GLU A 90 11.15 2.50 -2.76
C GLU A 90 11.58 1.82 -4.05
N ASP A 91 12.87 1.59 -4.23
CA ASP A 91 13.45 0.97 -5.43
C ASP A 91 13.75 -0.52 -5.25
N ASN A 92 13.35 -1.08 -4.11
CA ASN A 92 13.49 -2.49 -3.81
C ASN A 92 12.39 -2.96 -2.83
N ILE A 93 12.06 -4.26 -2.92
CA ILE A 93 11.07 -4.94 -2.08
C ILE A 93 11.70 -6.05 -1.24
N SER A 94 13.00 -5.96 -0.94
CA SER A 94 13.74 -7.00 -0.21
C SER A 94 13.12 -7.34 1.16
N GLN A 95 12.49 -6.36 1.80
CA GLN A 95 11.75 -6.50 3.05
C GLN A 95 10.52 -7.40 2.95
N TYR A 96 9.90 -7.51 1.77
CA TYR A 96 8.72 -8.34 1.51
C TYR A 96 9.10 -9.74 1.03
N VAL A 97 10.17 -9.85 0.25
CA VAL A 97 10.67 -11.14 -0.28
C VAL A 97 11.35 -11.98 0.80
N ASN A 98 12.13 -11.35 1.68
CA ASN A 98 12.93 -12.09 2.67
C ASN A 98 12.19 -12.41 3.97
N LYS A 99 10.95 -11.94 4.15
CA LYS A 99 10.19 -12.06 5.40
C LYS A 99 8.75 -12.41 5.12
N THR A 100 8.21 -13.37 5.85
CA THR A 100 6.77 -13.64 5.88
C THR A 100 6.00 -12.46 6.47
N VAL A 101 4.70 -12.35 6.18
CA VAL A 101 3.84 -11.29 6.77
C VAL A 101 3.91 -11.27 8.30
N SER A 102 4.01 -12.44 8.96
CA SER A 102 4.17 -12.52 10.41
C SER A 102 5.49 -11.90 10.88
N GLU A 103 6.60 -12.22 10.21
CA GLU A 103 7.91 -11.65 10.55
C GLU A 103 7.98 -10.15 10.26
N GLN A 104 7.26 -9.67 9.24
CA GLN A 104 7.17 -8.23 8.95
C GLN A 104 6.40 -7.47 10.05
N GLN A 105 5.43 -8.11 10.71
CA GLN A 105 4.65 -7.53 11.81
C GLN A 105 5.42 -7.48 13.13
N ASP A 106 6.50 -8.26 13.28
CA ASP A 106 7.30 -8.25 14.50
C ASP A 106 7.90 -6.87 14.78
N ALA A 107 7.97 -6.50 16.05
CA ALA A 107 8.43 -5.17 16.48
C ALA A 107 9.86 -4.84 16.02
N ASP A 108 10.69 -5.86 15.83
CA ASP A 108 12.08 -5.72 15.36
C ASP A 108 12.18 -5.47 13.86
N ASN A 109 11.14 -5.83 13.09
CA ASN A 109 11.13 -5.81 11.64
C ASN A 109 10.17 -4.78 11.05
N VAL A 110 9.16 -4.34 11.82
CA VAL A 110 8.11 -3.41 11.37
C VAL A 110 8.67 -2.12 10.78
N ASP A 111 9.82 -1.65 11.26
CA ASP A 111 10.46 -0.44 10.74
C ASP A 111 10.96 -0.62 9.29
N SER A 112 11.33 -1.84 8.88
CA SER A 112 11.79 -2.14 7.51
C SER A 112 10.67 -2.16 6.47
N VAL A 113 9.42 -2.25 6.90
CA VAL A 113 8.23 -2.30 6.03
C VAL A 113 7.38 -1.04 6.12
N LYS A 114 7.92 0.01 6.75
CA LYS A 114 7.28 1.32 6.80
C LYS A 114 7.55 2.09 5.54
N VAL A 115 6.48 2.57 4.94
CA VAL A 115 6.54 3.42 3.74
C VAL A 115 6.37 4.86 4.16
N GLU A 116 7.39 5.68 3.93
CA GLU A 116 7.37 7.10 4.30
C GLU A 116 6.46 7.91 3.37
N LEU A 117 5.50 8.64 3.95
CA LEU A 117 4.61 9.53 3.22
C LEU A 117 5.24 10.92 3.01
N LYS A 118 4.91 11.57 1.89
CA LYS A 118 5.25 12.97 1.60
C LYS A 118 4.38 13.91 2.42
N GLY A 119 4.67 14.02 3.71
CA GLY A 119 3.95 14.86 4.67
C GLY A 119 3.63 14.14 5.97
N ARG A 120 2.82 14.77 6.84
CA ARG A 120 2.44 14.16 8.12
C ARG A 120 1.36 13.08 7.98
N ALA A 121 0.52 13.23 6.97
CA ALA A 121 -0.56 12.33 6.64
C ALA A 121 -1.02 12.58 5.21
N VAL A 122 -1.70 11.59 4.63
CA VAL A 122 -2.39 11.68 3.34
C VAL A 122 -3.88 11.50 3.61
N ASN A 123 -4.71 12.41 3.10
CA ASN A 123 -6.17 12.32 3.20
C ASN A 123 -6.73 11.95 1.83
N ILE A 124 -7.55 10.90 1.79
CA ILE A 124 -8.22 10.38 0.61
C ILE A 124 -9.71 10.43 0.90
N ARG A 125 -10.45 11.24 0.16
CA ARG A 125 -11.91 11.34 0.26
C ARG A 125 -12.57 10.27 -0.61
N ASP A 126 -13.86 10.04 -0.39
CA ASP A 126 -14.75 9.26 -1.27
C ASP A 126 -14.69 9.63 -2.76
N VAL A 127 -14.24 10.84 -3.10
CA VAL A 127 -14.05 11.27 -4.50
C VAL A 127 -12.61 11.09 -5.01
N ASP A 128 -11.66 10.76 -4.14
CA ASP A 128 -10.24 10.60 -4.49
C ASP A 128 -9.90 9.11 -4.63
N GLU A 129 -9.03 8.74 -5.57
CA GLU A 129 -8.51 7.37 -5.69
C GLU A 129 -7.13 7.29 -4.99
N PHE A 130 -6.90 6.26 -4.18
CA PHE A 130 -5.57 5.90 -3.68
C PHE A 130 -5.09 4.62 -4.35
N ALA A 131 -3.80 4.55 -4.69
CA ALA A 131 -3.24 3.40 -5.35
C ALA A 131 -1.88 3.00 -4.77
N VAL A 132 -1.62 1.71 -4.85
CA VAL A 132 -0.31 1.11 -4.67
C VAL A 132 0.20 0.77 -6.07
N GLU A 133 1.25 1.45 -6.51
CA GLU A 133 1.84 1.25 -7.83
C GLU A 133 3.20 0.57 -7.70
N ILE A 134 3.44 -0.41 -8.57
CA ILE A 134 4.74 -1.08 -8.68
C ILE A 134 5.27 -0.98 -10.11
N GLU A 135 6.59 -1.04 -10.23
CA GLU A 135 7.30 -1.21 -11.49
C GLU A 135 8.19 -2.44 -11.30
N SER A 136 7.86 -3.53 -12.01
CA SER A 136 8.51 -4.83 -11.89
C SER A 136 8.71 -5.44 -13.28
N SER A 137 9.70 -6.32 -13.46
CA SER A 137 9.85 -7.09 -14.69
C SER A 137 8.84 -8.24 -14.82
N GLU A 138 8.17 -8.62 -13.74
CA GLU A 138 7.15 -9.67 -13.71
C GLU A 138 5.76 -9.10 -13.34
N GLN A 139 4.71 -9.85 -13.66
CA GLN A 139 3.35 -9.49 -13.29
C GLN A 139 2.95 -10.12 -11.97
N ILE A 140 2.32 -9.32 -11.09
CA ILE A 140 1.68 -9.83 -9.89
C ILE A 140 0.50 -10.74 -10.25
N ASP A 141 0.35 -11.82 -9.49
CA ASP A 141 -0.82 -12.67 -9.51
C ASP A 141 -1.48 -12.74 -8.13
N TRP A 142 -2.66 -12.13 -8.02
CA TRP A 142 -3.49 -12.18 -6.82
C TRP A 142 -4.10 -13.56 -6.55
N SER A 143 -4.15 -14.43 -7.56
CA SER A 143 -4.67 -15.80 -7.42
C SER A 143 -3.60 -16.80 -6.94
N ALA A 144 -2.31 -16.46 -7.05
CA ALA A 144 -1.19 -17.26 -6.59
C ALA A 144 -0.99 -17.22 -5.05
N GLY A 145 -1.80 -16.43 -4.34
CA GLY A 145 -1.68 -16.24 -2.88
C GLY A 145 -0.99 -14.93 -2.50
N SER A 146 -0.90 -13.94 -3.41
CA SER A 146 -0.43 -12.61 -3.04
C SER A 146 -1.33 -11.96 -1.99
N GLU A 147 -0.71 -11.35 -0.99
CA GLU A 147 -1.38 -10.70 0.12
C GLU A 147 -0.87 -9.26 0.30
N PHE A 148 -1.77 -8.37 0.71
CA PHE A 148 -1.43 -6.99 1.04
C PHE A 148 -2.27 -6.50 2.22
N TYR A 149 -1.62 -5.76 3.13
CA TYR A 149 -2.19 -5.23 4.36
C TYR A 149 -1.60 -3.86 4.68
N ILE A 150 -2.44 -2.93 5.12
CA ILE A 150 -2.04 -1.66 5.70
C ILE A 150 -2.38 -1.70 7.19
N ASP A 151 -1.40 -1.39 8.05
CA ASP A 151 -1.62 -1.45 9.48
C ASP A 151 -2.77 -0.53 9.94
N ARG A 152 -3.69 -1.10 10.72
CA ARG A 152 -4.89 -0.40 11.22
C ARG A 152 -4.58 0.84 12.05
N HIS A 153 -3.42 0.94 12.70
CA HIS A 153 -3.04 2.12 13.49
C HIS A 153 -2.58 3.26 12.59
N GLY A 154 -2.16 2.95 11.36
CA GLY A 154 -1.79 3.89 10.32
C GLY A 154 -2.97 4.48 9.55
N VAL A 155 -4.18 3.94 9.69
CA VAL A 155 -5.36 4.40 8.93
C VAL A 155 -6.45 4.89 9.88
N ARG A 156 -6.98 6.09 9.63
CA ARG A 156 -8.16 6.62 10.32
C ARG A 156 -9.28 6.83 9.32
N GLU A 157 -10.49 6.45 9.70
CA GLU A 157 -11.69 6.78 8.94
C GLU A 157 -12.53 7.84 9.66
N ARG A 158 -13.12 8.74 8.87
CA ARG A 158 -14.12 9.70 9.35
C ARG A 158 -15.20 9.92 8.29
N LYS A 159 -16.46 10.02 8.74
CA LYS A 159 -17.57 10.45 7.89
C LYS A 159 -17.48 11.93 7.53
N LEU A 160 -17.63 12.23 6.24
CA LEU A 160 -17.90 13.54 5.68
C LEU A 160 -19.42 13.74 5.80
N LYS A 161 -19.85 14.77 6.53
CA LYS A 161 -21.26 15.00 6.83
C LYS A 161 -22.06 15.43 5.61
#